data_AF-A0A382GTT2-F1
#
_entry.id   AF-A0A382GTT2-F1
#
_cell.length_a   1.000
_cell.length_b   1.000
_cell.length_c   1.000
_cell.angle_alpha   90.00
_cell.angle_beta   90.00
_cell.angle_gamma   90.00
#
_symmetry.space_group_name_H-M   'P 1'
#
loop_
_entity.id
_entity.type
_entity.pdbx_description
1 polymer ?
#
loop_
_entity_poly.entity_id
_entity_poly.type
_entity_poly.pdbx_seq_one_letter_code
_entity_poly.pdbx_strand_id
1 'polypeptide(L)'
;MAFTGVNRANVAVTDTFDTWRIRTNEVNTTLNLAAAANTADTLVYRDNAGSANLNVLNANTTVVTHTGTTDSAISVVSAVAAHSAGSYASILTTGGIYGTLNSKFAADLTIGADLSVEGDTTLGNSTADEVTITATLAGNILPTTTTAVSSGGASGSDLGATANSFAHIYTSQETISAVAGITKNVFSVTSAAGAGNTATLLNNSATTGTILNVLSSSTDTGTRSLAKITQSGDVTTSGDTTGLSLAMTSG
;
A
#
# COMPACT_ATOMS: atom_id res chain seq x y z
N MET A 1 -34.62 11.62 -59.60
CA MET A 1 -34.18 10.33 -59.02
C MET A 1 -35.42 9.64 -58.50
N ALA A 2 -35.82 8.55 -59.16
CA ALA A 2 -37.06 7.84 -58.86
C ALA A 2 -36.84 6.93 -57.63
N PHE A 3 -37.70 7.06 -56.63
CA PHE A 3 -37.91 5.99 -55.65
C PHE A 3 -38.48 4.79 -56.43
N THR A 4 -37.68 3.75 -56.62
CA THR A 4 -38.17 2.46 -57.11
C THR A 4 -38.98 1.81 -56.00
N GLY A 5 -40.26 2.18 -55.94
CA GLY A 5 -41.25 1.49 -55.13
C GLY A 5 -41.31 0.03 -55.56
N VAL A 6 -41.20 -0.86 -54.58
CA VAL A 6 -41.33 -2.30 -54.78
C VAL A 6 -42.70 -2.56 -55.43
N ASN A 7 -42.71 -3.11 -56.64
CA ASN A 7 -43.95 -3.48 -57.33
C ASN A 7 -44.53 -4.72 -56.63
N ARG A 8 -45.41 -4.49 -55.64
CA ARG A 8 -46.15 -5.55 -54.97
C ARG A 8 -47.30 -5.93 -55.90
N ALA A 9 -47.17 -7.08 -56.55
CA ALA A 9 -48.28 -7.69 -57.27
C ALA A 9 -49.53 -7.68 -56.35
N ASN A 10 -50.67 -7.31 -56.92
CA ASN A 10 -51.97 -7.21 -56.25
C ASN A 10 -52.50 -8.63 -55.95
N VAL A 11 -51.75 -9.40 -55.17
CA VAL A 11 -52.19 -10.67 -54.59
C VAL A 11 -53.09 -10.27 -53.43
N ALA A 12 -54.37 -10.61 -53.54
CA ALA A 12 -55.33 -10.37 -52.49
C ALA A 12 -54.88 -11.14 -51.25
N VAL A 13 -54.40 -10.42 -50.24
CA VAL A 13 -53.97 -10.96 -48.95
C VAL A 13 -55.24 -11.30 -48.16
N THR A 14 -55.97 -12.32 -48.61
CA THR A 14 -57.36 -12.58 -48.16
C THR A 14 -57.47 -13.52 -46.99
N ASP A 15 -56.38 -14.15 -46.56
CA ASP A 15 -56.37 -14.98 -45.37
C ASP A 15 -55.41 -14.44 -44.29
N THR A 16 -55.67 -14.88 -43.07
CA THR A 16 -54.89 -14.55 -41.87
C THR A 16 -53.45 -15.09 -41.93
N PHE A 17 -53.15 -16.10 -42.75
CA PHE A 17 -51.81 -16.66 -42.93
C PHE A 17 -50.93 -15.78 -43.82
N ASP A 18 -51.47 -15.19 -44.88
CA ASP A 18 -50.69 -14.33 -45.78
C ASP A 18 -50.38 -12.97 -45.14
N THR A 19 -51.30 -12.42 -44.34
CA THR A 19 -51.04 -11.24 -43.49
C THR A 19 -50.05 -11.53 -42.36
N TRP A 20 -50.04 -12.76 -41.83
CA TRP A 20 -49.05 -13.19 -40.85
C TRP A 20 -47.66 -13.31 -41.47
N ARG A 21 -47.53 -13.95 -42.63
CA ARG A 21 -46.26 -14.13 -43.34
C ARG A 21 -45.57 -12.81 -43.72
N ILE A 22 -46.34 -11.78 -44.08
CA ILE A 22 -45.80 -10.44 -44.36
C ILE A 22 -45.25 -9.78 -43.08
N ARG A 23 -45.93 -9.93 -41.92
CA ARG A 23 -45.47 -9.37 -40.64
C ARG A 23 -44.20 -10.04 -40.08
N THR A 24 -43.93 -11.29 -40.45
CA THR A 24 -42.74 -12.03 -40.01
C THR A 24 -41.54 -11.85 -40.95
N ASN A 25 -41.77 -11.58 -42.24
CA ASN A 25 -40.73 -11.50 -43.26
C ASN A 25 -40.32 -10.06 -43.66
N GLU A 26 -41.10 -9.05 -43.28
CA GLU A 26 -40.64 -7.66 -43.31
C GLU A 26 -39.80 -7.38 -42.05
N VAL A 27 -38.71 -6.62 -42.19
CA VAL A 27 -37.98 -6.06 -41.04
C VAL A 27 -39.02 -5.39 -40.15
N ASN A 28 -39.28 -6.00 -39.00
CA ASN A 28 -40.37 -5.60 -38.12
C ASN A 28 -39.97 -4.30 -37.42
N THR A 29 -40.18 -3.18 -38.11
CA THR A 29 -39.83 -1.84 -37.63
C THR A 29 -40.56 -1.47 -36.35
N THR A 30 -41.68 -2.12 -36.03
CA THR A 30 -42.36 -2.01 -34.74
C THR A 30 -41.57 -2.61 -33.57
N LEU A 31 -40.78 -3.67 -33.78
CA LEU A 31 -39.80 -4.16 -32.80
C LEU A 31 -38.63 -3.16 -32.64
N ASN A 32 -38.16 -2.57 -33.75
CA ASN A 32 -37.11 -1.53 -33.71
C ASN A 32 -37.60 -0.23 -33.02
N LEU A 33 -38.86 0.15 -33.20
CA LEU A 33 -39.49 1.29 -32.53
C LEU A 33 -39.76 1.01 -31.05
N ALA A 34 -40.20 -0.20 -30.69
CA ALA A 34 -40.38 -0.60 -29.29
C ALA A 34 -39.05 -0.62 -28.51
N ALA A 35 -37.94 -0.98 -29.18
CA ALA A 35 -36.57 -0.88 -28.64
C ALA A 35 -36.11 0.57 -28.39
N ALA A 36 -36.51 1.51 -29.27
CA ALA A 36 -36.15 2.93 -29.17
C ALA A 36 -37.10 3.74 -28.26
N ALA A 37 -38.34 3.29 -28.06
CA ALA A 37 -39.39 4.01 -27.33
C ALA A 37 -39.47 3.70 -25.83
N ASN A 38 -38.68 2.76 -25.31
CA ASN A 38 -38.61 2.42 -23.88
C ASN A 38 -39.96 1.96 -23.26
N THR A 39 -40.85 1.37 -24.06
CA THR A 39 -42.19 0.90 -23.63
C THR A 39 -42.31 -0.63 -23.52
N ALA A 40 -41.24 -1.39 -23.77
CA ALA A 40 -41.24 -2.84 -23.64
C ALA A 40 -40.69 -3.24 -22.27
N ASP A 41 -41.48 -3.96 -21.46
CA ASP A 41 -41.08 -4.43 -20.12
C ASP A 41 -39.89 -5.41 -20.15
N THR A 42 -39.74 -6.18 -21.23
CA THR A 42 -38.56 -7.02 -21.50
C THR A 42 -38.29 -7.07 -23.01
N LEU A 43 -37.08 -6.70 -23.41
CA LEU A 43 -36.61 -6.86 -24.79
C LEU A 43 -35.22 -7.48 -24.75
N VAL A 44 -35.10 -8.69 -25.28
CA VAL A 44 -33.84 -9.45 -25.27
C VAL A 44 -33.61 -10.04 -26.66
N TYR A 45 -32.62 -9.52 -27.38
CA TYR A 45 -32.14 -10.09 -28.64
C TYR A 45 -31.03 -11.10 -28.35
N ARG A 46 -31.38 -12.39 -28.30
CA ARG A 46 -30.42 -13.48 -28.16
C ARG A 46 -30.33 -14.31 -29.43
N ASP A 47 -29.16 -14.88 -29.69
CA ASP A 47 -28.97 -15.93 -30.68
C ASP A 47 -29.46 -17.30 -30.16
N ASN A 48 -29.33 -18.34 -30.99
CA ASN A 48 -29.70 -19.71 -30.62
C ASN A 48 -28.88 -20.30 -29.46
N ALA A 49 -27.71 -19.74 -29.16
CA ALA A 49 -26.88 -20.11 -28.02
C ALA A 49 -27.22 -19.30 -26.76
N GLY A 50 -28.18 -18.37 -26.84
CA GLY A 50 -28.56 -17.50 -25.72
C GLY A 50 -27.63 -16.31 -25.51
N SER A 51 -26.76 -15.98 -26.47
CA SER A 51 -25.83 -14.84 -26.40
C SER A 51 -26.43 -13.61 -27.04
N ALA A 52 -26.05 -12.42 -26.56
CA ALA A 52 -26.42 -11.15 -27.16
C ALA A 52 -25.14 -10.35 -27.47
N ASN A 53 -24.98 -9.90 -28.71
CA ASN A 53 -23.87 -9.05 -29.12
C ASN A 53 -24.33 -7.59 -29.15
N LEU A 54 -23.80 -6.76 -28.25
CA LEU A 54 -24.10 -5.34 -28.17
C LEU A 54 -22.87 -4.54 -28.61
N ASN A 55 -22.99 -3.77 -29.69
CA ASN A 55 -21.91 -2.90 -30.14
C ASN A 55 -21.80 -1.63 -29.27
N VAL A 56 -22.94 -1.10 -28.83
CA VAL A 56 -23.04 0.07 -27.93
C VAL A 56 -24.26 -0.12 -27.02
N LEU A 57 -24.09 0.18 -25.73
CA LEU A 57 -25.18 0.26 -24.77
C LEU A 57 -25.25 1.69 -24.21
N ASN A 58 -26.35 2.40 -24.49
CA ASN A 58 -26.65 3.71 -23.93
C ASN A 58 -27.87 3.59 -23.00
N ALA A 59 -27.63 3.33 -21.72
CA ALA A 59 -28.69 3.19 -20.71
C ALA A 59 -28.42 4.10 -19.51
N ASN A 60 -29.48 4.61 -18.89
CA ASN A 60 -29.36 5.40 -17.64
C ASN A 60 -28.86 4.54 -16.48
N THR A 61 -29.25 3.27 -16.44
CA THR A 61 -28.83 2.29 -15.43
C THR A 61 -28.62 0.93 -16.07
N THR A 62 -27.76 0.11 -15.47
CA THR A 62 -27.59 -1.29 -15.82
C THR A 62 -27.39 -2.06 -14.52
N VAL A 63 -28.15 -3.14 -14.36
CA VAL A 63 -28.06 -4.02 -13.18
C VAL A 63 -27.76 -5.43 -13.69
N VAL A 64 -26.64 -6.00 -13.25
CA VAL A 64 -26.23 -7.36 -13.60
C VAL A 64 -26.40 -8.23 -12.36
N THR A 65 -27.31 -9.20 -12.43
CA THR A 65 -27.48 -10.22 -11.39
C THR A 65 -26.92 -11.54 -11.89
N HIS A 66 -25.87 -12.04 -11.23
CA HIS A 66 -25.23 -13.32 -11.56
C HIS A 66 -25.46 -14.31 -10.43
N THR A 67 -26.07 -15.45 -10.75
CA THR A 67 -26.41 -16.51 -9.79
C THR A 67 -25.54 -17.77 -9.96
N GLY A 68 -24.66 -17.78 -10.96
CA GLY A 68 -23.72 -18.87 -11.19
C GLY A 68 -22.56 -18.88 -10.18
N THR A 69 -21.89 -20.03 -10.04
CA THR A 69 -20.79 -20.22 -9.09
C THR A 69 -19.42 -20.51 -9.75
N THR A 70 -19.39 -20.76 -11.06
CA THR A 70 -18.16 -21.12 -11.79
C THR A 70 -17.63 -20.00 -12.68
N ASP A 71 -18.47 -19.02 -13.01
CA ASP A 71 -18.21 -18.05 -14.07
C ASP A 71 -18.23 -16.62 -13.52
N SER A 72 -17.77 -15.67 -14.33
CA SER A 72 -17.77 -14.24 -13.98
C SER A 72 -19.08 -13.58 -14.42
N ALA A 73 -19.65 -12.74 -13.57
CA ALA A 73 -20.79 -11.89 -13.93
C ALA A 73 -20.45 -10.95 -15.09
N ILE A 74 -19.22 -10.43 -15.11
CA ILE A 74 -18.68 -9.52 -16.12
C ILE A 74 -17.23 -9.95 -16.38
N SER A 75 -16.88 -10.15 -17.65
CA SER A 75 -15.51 -10.33 -18.10
C SER A 75 -15.19 -9.26 -19.13
N VAL A 76 -14.12 -8.49 -18.89
CA VAL A 76 -13.69 -7.42 -19.79
C VAL A 76 -12.35 -7.80 -20.39
N VAL A 77 -12.35 -8.08 -21.69
CA VAL A 77 -11.13 -8.35 -22.46
C VAL A 77 -10.88 -7.14 -23.36
N SER A 78 -9.78 -6.43 -23.12
CA SER A 78 -9.36 -5.27 -23.91
C SER A 78 -7.95 -5.51 -24.45
N ALA A 79 -7.74 -5.20 -25.73
CA ALA A 79 -6.41 -5.16 -26.34
C ALA A 79 -5.66 -3.83 -26.06
N VAL A 80 -6.33 -2.86 -25.44
CA VAL A 80 -5.83 -1.50 -25.24
C VAL A 80 -5.57 -1.26 -23.76
N ALA A 81 -4.34 -0.83 -23.44
CA ALA A 81 -3.95 -0.40 -22.11
C ALA A 81 -4.67 0.90 -21.71
N ALA A 82 -4.78 1.17 -20.41
CA ALA A 82 -5.30 2.45 -19.92
C ALA A 82 -4.43 3.61 -20.42
N HIS A 83 -5.09 4.68 -20.88
CA HIS A 83 -4.41 5.90 -21.31
C HIS A 83 -3.84 6.66 -20.13
N SER A 84 -2.63 7.22 -20.24
CA SER A 84 -1.97 7.96 -19.15
C SER A 84 -2.76 9.18 -18.66
N ALA A 85 -3.52 9.83 -19.54
CA ALA A 85 -4.41 10.94 -19.19
C ALA A 85 -5.83 10.51 -18.77
N GLY A 86 -6.09 9.21 -18.61
CA GLY A 86 -7.39 8.68 -18.16
C GLY A 86 -8.54 8.77 -19.17
N SER A 87 -8.29 9.18 -20.41
CA SER A 87 -9.34 9.39 -21.43
C SER A 87 -10.00 8.10 -21.90
N TYR A 88 -9.30 6.97 -21.81
CA TYR A 88 -9.84 5.64 -22.11
C TYR A 88 -9.14 4.57 -21.30
N ALA A 89 -9.88 3.51 -21.00
CA ALA A 89 -9.43 2.28 -20.35
C ALA A 89 -10.42 1.16 -20.69
N SER A 90 -10.10 -0.08 -20.32
CA SER A 90 -11.06 -1.20 -20.39
C SER A 90 -12.32 -0.91 -19.58
N ILE A 91 -12.18 -0.21 -18.45
CA ILE A 91 -13.25 0.31 -17.61
C ILE A 91 -12.86 1.72 -17.17
N LEU A 92 -13.69 2.71 -17.48
CA LEU A 92 -13.55 4.09 -16.99
C LEU A 92 -14.79 4.43 -16.16
N THR A 93 -14.60 4.75 -14.88
CA THR A 93 -15.65 5.24 -14.00
C THR A 93 -15.41 6.70 -13.67
N THR A 94 -16.45 7.52 -13.70
CA THR A 94 -16.38 8.91 -13.21
C THR A 94 -16.67 9.01 -11.70
N GLY A 95 -17.21 7.94 -11.11
CA GLY A 95 -17.36 7.75 -9.67
C GLY A 95 -16.40 6.68 -9.13
N GLY A 96 -16.55 6.37 -7.84
CA GLY A 96 -15.78 5.32 -7.17
C GLY A 96 -16.32 3.91 -7.43
N ILE A 97 -15.58 2.92 -6.93
CA ILE A 97 -16.00 1.51 -6.87
C ILE A 97 -16.30 1.20 -5.40
N TYR A 98 -17.48 0.62 -5.13
CA TYR A 98 -17.85 0.18 -3.79
C TYR A 98 -17.85 -1.36 -3.75
N GLY A 99 -16.87 -1.93 -3.05
CA GLY A 99 -16.76 -3.36 -2.82
C GLY A 99 -16.97 -3.69 -1.34
N THR A 100 -17.86 -4.64 -1.04
CA THR A 100 -18.12 -5.11 0.33
C THR A 100 -17.32 -6.35 0.72
N LEU A 101 -16.60 -6.94 -0.24
CA LEU A 101 -15.79 -8.15 -0.10
C LEU A 101 -14.37 -7.90 -0.63
N ASN A 102 -13.51 -8.90 -0.44
CA ASN A 102 -12.12 -8.85 -0.89
C ASN A 102 -12.03 -8.66 -2.40
N SER A 103 -11.15 -7.75 -2.83
CA SER A 103 -10.75 -7.57 -4.23
C SER A 103 -9.35 -8.13 -4.43
N LYS A 104 -9.11 -8.84 -5.54
CA LYS A 104 -7.81 -9.47 -5.84
C LYS A 104 -7.27 -8.93 -7.16
N PHE A 105 -6.02 -8.47 -7.13
CA PHE A 105 -5.23 -8.13 -8.31
C PHE A 105 -4.15 -9.20 -8.47
N ALA A 106 -4.18 -9.95 -9.58
CA ALA A 106 -3.25 -11.07 -9.81
C ALA A 106 -1.88 -10.61 -10.34
N ALA A 107 -1.81 -9.39 -10.85
CA ALA A 107 -0.60 -8.72 -11.31
C ALA A 107 -0.46 -7.39 -10.56
N ASP A 108 0.46 -6.55 -11.02
CA ASP A 108 0.77 -5.27 -10.39
C ASP A 108 -0.45 -4.34 -10.31
N LEU A 109 -0.60 -3.68 -9.16
CA LEU A 109 -1.54 -2.58 -8.96
C LEU A 109 -0.75 -1.27 -8.97
N THR A 110 -1.05 -0.40 -9.94
CA THR A 110 -0.46 0.94 -10.01
C THR A 110 -1.53 1.99 -9.71
N ILE A 111 -1.25 2.88 -8.75
CA ILE A 111 -2.06 4.07 -8.48
C ILE A 111 -1.29 5.27 -9.02
N GLY A 112 -1.83 5.92 -10.06
CA GLY A 112 -1.17 7.05 -10.75
C GLY A 112 -1.25 8.39 -10.01
N ALA A 113 -1.92 8.43 -8.86
CA ALA A 113 -2.13 9.61 -8.02
C ALA A 113 -1.99 9.18 -6.54
N ASP A 114 -2.56 9.96 -5.62
CA ASP A 114 -2.47 9.67 -4.20
C ASP A 114 -3.32 8.45 -3.79
N LEU A 115 -2.79 7.65 -2.87
CA LEU A 115 -3.53 6.61 -2.15
C LEU A 115 -3.75 7.06 -0.71
N SER A 116 -5.02 7.21 -0.31
CA SER A 116 -5.41 7.46 1.08
C SER A 116 -6.06 6.20 1.66
N VAL A 117 -5.61 5.77 2.83
CA VAL A 117 -6.20 4.66 3.58
C VAL A 117 -6.61 5.17 4.96
N GLU A 118 -7.91 5.13 5.26
CA GLU A 118 -8.45 5.68 6.51
C GLU A 118 -8.27 4.75 7.73
N GLY A 119 -7.96 3.48 7.49
CA GLY A 119 -7.77 2.46 8.52
C GLY A 119 -6.40 1.77 8.44
N ASP A 120 -6.27 0.65 9.15
CA ASP A 120 -5.04 -0.12 9.18
C ASP A 120 -4.75 -0.79 7.82
N THR A 121 -3.46 -0.90 7.50
CA THR A 121 -2.98 -1.62 6.31
C THR A 121 -1.97 -2.68 6.74
N THR A 122 -2.16 -3.90 6.25
CA THR A 122 -1.16 -4.97 6.33
C THR A 122 -0.45 -5.09 4.99
N LEU A 123 0.88 -4.95 4.98
CA LEU A 123 1.72 -5.13 3.79
C LEU A 123 2.61 -6.35 3.97
N GLY A 124 2.57 -7.25 2.98
CA GLY A 124 3.24 -8.55 3.06
C GLY A 124 2.49 -9.58 3.90
N ASN A 125 2.90 -10.84 3.77
CA ASN A 125 2.43 -12.00 4.52
C ASN A 125 3.55 -12.97 4.91
N SER A 126 4.81 -12.64 4.62
CA SER A 126 6.00 -13.44 4.90
C SER A 126 7.13 -12.58 5.44
N THR A 127 8.05 -13.18 6.20
CA THR A 127 9.29 -12.52 6.67
C THR A 127 10.27 -12.22 5.53
N ALA A 128 10.02 -12.74 4.33
CA ALA A 128 10.82 -12.47 3.13
C ALA A 128 10.31 -11.28 2.31
N ASP A 129 9.14 -10.73 2.66
CA ASP A 129 8.57 -9.61 1.92
C ASP A 129 9.31 -8.31 2.24
N GLU A 130 9.46 -7.48 1.21
CA GLU A 130 10.10 -6.17 1.32
C GLU A 130 9.08 -5.06 1.10
N VAL A 131 9.13 -4.04 1.97
CA VAL A 131 8.42 -2.78 1.77
C VAL A 131 9.45 -1.70 1.48
N THR A 132 9.58 -1.33 0.20
CA THR A 132 10.48 -0.26 -0.24
C THR A 132 9.75 1.09 -0.24
N ILE A 133 10.29 2.07 0.49
CA ILE A 133 9.74 3.44 0.55
C ILE A 133 10.75 4.39 -0.10
N THR A 134 10.40 4.97 -1.25
CA THR A 134 11.21 5.97 -1.99
C THR A 134 10.77 7.41 -1.70
N ALA A 135 10.07 7.62 -0.59
CA ALA A 135 9.47 8.89 -0.18
C ALA A 135 9.85 9.27 1.26
N THR A 136 9.52 10.49 1.66
CA THR A 136 9.68 10.96 3.04
C THR A 136 8.52 10.49 3.93
N LEU A 137 8.82 10.06 5.16
CA LEU A 137 7.82 9.80 6.18
C LEU A 137 7.62 11.05 7.05
N ALA A 138 6.43 11.65 7.00
CA ALA A 138 6.12 12.88 7.73
C ALA A 138 5.56 12.65 9.15
N GLY A 139 5.13 11.43 9.45
CA GLY A 139 4.55 11.03 10.74
C GLY A 139 5.50 10.18 11.59
N ASN A 140 5.02 9.82 12.78
CA ASN A 140 5.76 8.91 13.65
C ASN A 140 5.83 7.51 13.05
N ILE A 141 7.02 6.93 13.09
CA ILE A 141 7.21 5.48 12.91
C ILE A 141 7.24 4.90 14.31
N LEU A 142 6.23 4.09 14.64
CA LEU A 142 6.14 3.44 15.95
C LEU A 142 6.27 1.92 15.76
N PRO A 143 7.48 1.35 15.86
CA PRO A 143 7.64 -0.09 15.90
C PRO A 143 6.94 -0.61 17.16
N THR A 144 5.83 -1.33 16.98
CA THR A 144 5.12 -1.93 18.11
C THR A 144 5.29 -3.44 18.10
N THR A 145 6.27 -3.97 18.82
CA THR A 145 6.02 -5.19 19.59
C THR A 145 5.37 -4.80 20.90
N THR A 146 4.04 -4.77 20.95
CA THR A 146 3.30 -4.77 22.22
C THR A 146 3.36 -6.17 22.84
N THR A 147 4.55 -6.70 23.09
CA THR A 147 4.74 -7.60 24.22
C THR A 147 5.36 -6.75 25.31
N ALA A 148 4.55 -6.48 26.34
CA ALA A 148 5.04 -5.86 27.55
C ALA A 148 6.27 -6.65 28.03
N VAL A 149 7.43 -6.01 28.01
CA VAL A 149 8.66 -6.57 28.57
C VAL A 149 8.53 -6.58 30.09
N SER A 150 7.85 -7.58 30.63
CA SER A 150 7.81 -7.84 32.07
C SER A 150 9.19 -8.17 32.66
N SER A 151 10.22 -8.37 31.81
CA SER A 151 11.59 -8.70 32.21
C SER A 151 12.68 -7.85 31.52
N GLY A 152 12.33 -6.67 30.99
CA GLY A 152 13.30 -5.60 30.69
C GLY A 152 14.30 -5.89 29.56
N GLY A 153 13.88 -6.44 28.42
CA GLY A 153 14.70 -6.46 27.20
C GLY A 153 13.85 -6.59 25.95
N ALA A 154 14.15 -5.82 24.91
CA ALA A 154 13.48 -5.93 23.62
C ALA A 154 13.68 -7.35 23.06
N SER A 155 12.58 -8.06 22.79
CA SER A 155 12.55 -9.42 22.25
C SER A 155 12.13 -9.47 20.77
N GLY A 156 11.93 -8.31 20.14
CA GLY A 156 11.40 -8.16 18.78
C GLY A 156 12.45 -8.22 17.68
N SER A 157 12.05 -8.73 16.51
CA SER A 157 12.73 -8.58 15.22
C SER A 157 12.45 -7.22 14.57
N ASP A 158 12.23 -6.19 15.38
CA ASP A 158 11.73 -4.88 14.94
C ASP A 158 12.86 -4.04 14.30
N LEU A 159 12.48 -2.85 13.81
CA LEU A 159 13.43 -1.84 13.33
C LEU A 159 14.48 -1.53 14.41
N GLY A 160 15.75 -1.72 14.08
CA GLY A 160 16.87 -1.49 15.00
C GLY A 160 17.31 -2.72 15.82
N ALA A 161 16.70 -3.90 15.65
CA ALA A 161 17.23 -5.15 16.20
C ALA A 161 18.57 -5.54 15.55
N THR A 162 19.36 -6.45 16.14
CA THR A 162 20.69 -6.83 15.60
C THR A 162 20.65 -7.28 14.14
N ALA A 163 19.64 -8.06 13.75
CA ALA A 163 19.44 -8.49 12.36
C ALA A 163 18.96 -7.37 11.43
N ASN A 164 18.37 -6.31 11.98
CA ASN A 164 17.74 -5.18 11.28
C ASN A 164 18.35 -3.84 11.75
N SER A 165 19.66 -3.83 11.96
CA SER A 165 20.35 -2.68 12.54
C SER A 165 20.46 -1.54 11.54
N PHE A 166 20.28 -0.31 12.01
CA PHE A 166 20.53 0.86 11.19
C PHE A 166 22.03 1.00 10.94
N ALA A 167 22.42 1.09 9.68
CA ALA A 167 23.81 1.43 9.34
C ALA A 167 24.16 2.86 9.80
N HIS A 168 23.21 3.79 9.65
CA HIS A 168 23.35 5.18 10.07
C HIS A 168 22.04 5.70 10.66
N ILE A 169 22.16 6.53 11.70
CA ILE A 169 21.05 7.27 12.32
C ILE A 169 21.48 8.73 12.35
N TYR A 170 20.66 9.61 11.78
CA TYR A 170 20.90 11.06 11.76
C TYR A 170 19.78 11.76 12.51
N THR A 171 20.09 12.34 13.66
CA THR A 171 19.13 13.06 14.52
C THR A 171 19.59 14.50 14.71
N SER A 172 18.66 15.46 14.66
CA SER A 172 18.94 16.85 15.03
C SER A 172 18.91 17.04 16.55
N GLN A 173 18.06 16.26 17.22
CA GLN A 173 17.96 16.14 18.66
C GLN A 173 17.55 14.70 18.98
N GLU A 174 18.17 14.13 20.00
CA GLU A 174 17.83 12.82 20.51
C GLU A 174 17.74 12.89 22.03
N THR A 175 16.79 12.19 22.61
CA THR A 175 16.67 12.03 24.06
C THR A 175 16.42 10.56 24.36
N ILE A 176 17.36 9.95 25.06
CA ILE A 176 17.22 8.59 25.57
C ILE A 176 16.79 8.69 27.03
N SER A 177 15.62 8.14 27.35
CA SER A 177 15.06 8.16 28.70
C SER A 177 14.74 6.76 29.18
N ALA A 178 14.98 6.49 30.47
CA ALA A 178 14.50 5.31 31.14
C ALA A 178 13.33 5.65 32.06
N VAL A 179 12.26 4.87 31.94
CA VAL A 179 11.15 4.87 32.91
C VAL A 179 11.53 4.05 34.16
N ALA A 180 10.76 4.15 35.24
CA ALA A 180 11.09 3.51 36.51
C ALA A 180 11.24 1.98 36.40
N GLY A 181 12.15 1.39 37.20
CA GLY A 181 12.30 -0.07 37.32
C GLY A 181 13.26 -0.74 36.33
N ILE A 182 14.06 0.03 35.58
CA ILE A 182 15.06 -0.53 34.66
C ILE A 182 16.26 -1.12 35.44
N THR A 183 16.53 -2.40 35.22
CA THR A 183 17.64 -3.14 35.86
C THR A 183 18.81 -3.41 34.90
N LYS A 184 18.69 -3.01 33.63
CA LYS A 184 19.72 -3.14 32.59
C LYS A 184 20.22 -1.77 32.12
N ASN A 185 21.25 -1.75 31.27
CA ASN A 185 21.74 -0.50 30.67
C ASN A 185 20.65 0.13 29.78
N VAL A 186 20.41 1.43 29.96
CA VAL A 186 19.50 2.23 29.13
C VAL A 186 20.14 2.54 27.78
N PHE A 187 21.44 2.81 27.80
CA PHE A 187 22.27 3.04 26.64
C PHE A 187 23.58 2.28 26.82
N SER A 188 23.98 1.56 25.78
CA SER A 188 25.26 0.87 25.72
C SER A 188 25.81 0.98 24.32
N VAL A 189 27.09 1.34 24.22
CA VAL A 189 27.84 1.29 22.97
C VAL A 189 28.86 0.18 23.09
N THR A 190 28.72 -0.83 22.25
CA THR A 190 29.63 -1.97 22.17
C THR A 190 30.18 -2.03 20.75
N SER A 191 31.47 -2.30 20.61
CA SER A 191 32.12 -2.42 19.31
C SER A 191 33.13 -3.54 19.33
N ALA A 192 33.23 -4.26 18.22
CA ALA A 192 34.32 -5.18 17.92
C ALA A 192 35.34 -4.54 16.96
N ALA A 193 35.23 -3.24 16.67
CA ALA A 193 36.12 -2.55 15.75
C ALA A 193 37.55 -2.51 16.29
N GLY A 194 38.52 -2.95 15.48
CA GLY A 194 39.91 -3.05 15.89
C GLY A 194 40.65 -1.71 15.99
N ALA A 195 40.39 -0.75 15.08
CA ALA A 195 41.18 0.48 14.95
C ALA A 195 40.35 1.79 14.95
N GLY A 196 39.04 1.72 15.14
CA GLY A 196 38.14 2.88 15.12
C GLY A 196 37.61 3.28 16.49
N ASN A 197 37.09 4.50 16.62
CA ASN A 197 36.41 4.94 17.83
C ASN A 197 35.04 4.27 17.94
N THR A 198 34.76 3.64 19.08
CA THR A 198 33.44 3.07 19.39
C THR A 198 32.39 4.16 19.61
N ALA A 199 32.78 5.27 20.25
CA ALA A 199 31.94 6.43 20.46
C ALA A 199 32.81 7.69 20.39
N THR A 200 32.32 8.72 19.69
CA THR A 200 32.95 10.05 19.64
C THR A 200 31.89 11.07 20.01
N LEU A 201 32.14 11.87 21.05
CA LEU A 201 31.28 12.98 21.44
C LEU A 201 31.98 14.28 21.02
N LEU A 202 31.38 15.03 20.11
CA LEU A 202 31.95 16.24 19.55
C LEU A 202 30.94 17.39 19.66
N ASN A 203 31.40 18.52 20.19
CA ASN A 203 30.69 19.80 20.06
C ASN A 203 31.65 20.86 19.55
N ASN A 204 31.66 21.03 18.22
CA ASN A 204 32.54 21.95 17.49
C ASN A 204 32.15 23.42 17.66
N SER A 205 30.88 23.72 17.97
CA SER A 205 30.37 25.10 17.97
C SER A 205 30.01 25.64 19.36
N ALA A 206 30.22 24.87 20.43
CA ALA A 206 29.89 25.33 21.78
C ALA A 206 30.81 26.48 22.22
N THR A 207 30.23 27.67 22.32
CA THR A 207 30.86 28.80 23.04
C THR A 207 30.60 28.73 24.55
N THR A 208 29.59 27.95 24.97
CA THR A 208 29.21 27.71 26.38
C THR A 208 28.66 26.29 26.55
N GLY A 209 28.81 25.67 27.72
CA GLY A 209 28.25 24.35 28.06
C GLY A 209 29.29 23.24 28.20
N THR A 210 28.84 21.98 28.27
CA THR A 210 29.71 20.79 28.31
C THR A 210 29.26 19.74 27.28
N ILE A 211 30.22 18.96 26.77
CA ILE A 211 29.94 17.85 25.83
C ILE A 211 29.32 16.65 26.55
N LEU A 212 29.75 16.41 27.78
CA LEU A 212 29.26 15.34 28.63
C LEU A 212 29.02 15.92 30.02
N ASN A 213 27.82 15.70 30.54
CA ASN A 213 27.48 16.00 31.92
C ASN A 213 27.02 14.71 32.59
N VAL A 214 27.63 14.35 33.71
CA VAL A 214 27.33 13.12 34.45
C VAL A 214 26.87 13.50 35.84
N LEU A 215 25.57 13.37 36.11
CA LEU A 215 24.99 13.77 37.39
C LEU A 215 24.17 12.64 38.02
N SER A 216 23.98 12.74 39.33
CA SER A 216 23.00 11.97 40.09
C SER A 216 22.39 12.85 41.17
N SER A 217 21.08 12.82 41.28
CA SER A 217 20.30 13.48 42.35
C SER A 217 19.69 12.50 43.35
N SER A 218 19.97 11.19 43.22
CA SER A 218 19.44 10.16 44.12
C SER A 218 19.87 10.42 45.58
N THR A 219 18.88 10.34 46.48
CA THR A 219 19.05 10.43 47.94
C THR A 219 19.38 9.07 48.58
N ASP A 220 19.48 8.01 47.78
CA ASP A 220 19.75 6.66 48.28
C ASP A 220 21.16 6.54 48.82
N THR A 221 21.31 5.81 49.92
CA THR A 221 22.58 5.61 50.63
C THR A 221 23.47 4.52 50.02
N GLY A 222 23.01 3.86 48.96
CA GLY A 222 23.78 2.85 48.24
C GLY A 222 25.00 3.43 47.51
N THR A 223 26.08 2.65 47.43
CA THR A 223 27.28 3.02 46.67
C THR A 223 26.97 3.21 45.19
N ARG A 224 27.47 4.29 44.60
CA ARG A 224 27.26 4.67 43.19
C ARG A 224 28.55 5.17 42.57
N SER A 225 28.81 4.75 41.34
CA SER A 225 29.84 5.34 40.48
C SER A 225 29.15 6.15 39.39
N LEU A 226 29.47 7.44 39.29
CA LEU A 226 28.94 8.30 38.22
C LEU A 226 29.68 8.05 36.91
N ALA A 227 31.01 7.99 36.98
CA ALA A 227 31.87 7.59 35.89
C ALA A 227 32.90 6.58 36.40
N LYS A 228 33.11 5.52 35.64
CA LYS A 228 34.14 4.51 35.91
C LYS A 228 34.81 4.17 34.60
N ILE A 229 36.11 4.38 34.53
CA ILE A 229 36.95 3.95 33.41
C ILE A 229 37.64 2.67 33.85
N THR A 230 37.45 1.59 33.11
CA THR A 230 38.16 0.33 33.32
C THR A 230 38.78 -0.06 31.99
N GLN A 231 40.09 -0.25 32.00
CA GLN A 231 40.82 -0.77 30.87
C GLN A 231 41.38 -2.14 31.29
N SER A 232 41.06 -3.15 30.51
CA SER A 232 41.43 -4.54 30.77
C SER A 232 41.84 -5.20 29.47
N GLY A 233 42.98 -5.86 29.48
CA GLY A 233 43.57 -6.60 28.37
C GLY A 233 44.85 -7.27 28.88
N ASP A 234 45.24 -8.39 28.29
CA ASP A 234 46.50 -9.03 28.66
C ASP A 234 47.66 -8.14 28.23
N VAL A 235 48.30 -7.50 29.20
CA VAL A 235 49.46 -6.60 29.01
C VAL A 235 50.66 -7.29 28.36
N THR A 236 50.71 -8.63 28.36
CA THR A 236 51.83 -9.36 27.73
C THR A 236 51.66 -9.51 26.21
N THR A 237 50.44 -9.37 25.69
CA THR A 237 50.11 -9.53 24.26
C THR A 237 49.48 -8.30 23.62
N SER A 238 48.85 -7.44 24.42
CA SER A 238 48.30 -6.14 24.03
C SER A 238 49.28 -5.07 24.50
N GLY A 239 49.87 -4.29 23.60
CA GLY A 239 50.85 -3.25 23.93
C GLY A 239 50.33 -2.16 24.89
N ASP A 240 51.03 -1.02 24.97
CA ASP A 240 50.67 0.07 25.89
C ASP A 240 49.19 0.46 25.78
N THR A 241 48.51 0.47 26.92
CA THR A 241 47.08 0.78 27.00
C THR A 241 46.85 2.04 27.83
N THR A 242 45.93 2.90 27.39
CA THR A 242 45.62 4.17 28.05
C THR A 242 44.15 4.19 28.44
N GLY A 243 43.87 4.28 29.74
CA GLY A 243 42.49 4.41 30.25
C GLY A 243 41.90 5.79 30.03
N LEU A 244 42.69 6.85 30.29
CA LEU A 244 42.30 8.24 30.06
C LEU A 244 43.51 9.03 29.60
N SER A 245 43.39 9.71 28.48
CA SER A 245 44.36 10.71 28.00
C SER A 245 43.66 12.05 27.91
N LEU A 246 44.33 13.11 28.39
CA LEU A 246 43.86 14.48 28.31
C LEU A 246 44.92 15.31 27.60
N ALA A 247 44.56 15.87 26.46
CA ALA A 247 45.40 16.80 25.71
C ALA A 247 44.65 18.12 25.57
N MET A 248 45.28 19.21 25.99
CA MET A 248 44.79 20.55 25.76
C MET A 248 45.62 21.17 24.64
N THR A 249 44.95 21.58 23.57
CA THR A 249 45.58 22.26 22.42
C THR A 249 45.02 23.68 22.36
N SER A 250 45.88 24.67 22.12
CA SER A 250 45.43 26.03 21.82
C SER A 250 44.90 26.08 20.39
N GLY A 251 43.70 26.62 20.20
CA GLY A 251 43.18 26.98 18.88
C GLY A 251 43.93 28.13 18.25
#